data_AF-A0A8T3AZ91-F1
#
_entry.id   AF-A0A8T3AZ91-F1
#
_cell.length_a   1.000
_cell.length_b   1.000
_cell.length_c   1.000
_cell.angle_alpha   90.00
_cell.angle_beta   90.00
_cell.angle_gamma   90.00
#
_symmetry.space_group_name_H-M   'P 1'
#
loop_
_entity.id
_entity.type
_entity.pdbx_description
1 polymer ?
#
loop_
_entity_poly.entity_id
_entity_poly.type
_entity_poly.pdbx_seq_one_letter_code
_entity_poly.pdbx_strand_id
1 'polypeptide(L)'
;MFSGKQVPAVGVSLGIERVLPIMEQLEKEKNKVNYLKEFGLSTEEVGQLLAYKPQLVGCSIEERWKPLVKYLYYLGVHRDGMKRILMEKPVIFCVDLERTIAPKVRFLQDIGVRQEDIGSVIARFPPFLTYSLYKKIRPVVSFFC
;
A
#
# COMPACT_ATOMS: atom_id res chain seq x y z
N MET A 1 8.92 -41.96 -44.80
CA MET A 1 8.14 -41.63 -43.58
C MET A 1 8.99 -40.70 -42.73
N PHE A 2 8.42 -39.51 -42.46
CA PHE A 2 8.86 -38.32 -41.72
C PHE A 2 10.22 -38.30 -41.00
N SER A 3 11.09 -37.40 -41.46
CA SER A 3 12.32 -36.96 -40.79
C SER A 3 11.95 -36.08 -39.58
N GLY A 4 12.31 -36.53 -38.37
CA GLY A 4 12.12 -35.78 -37.13
C GLY A 4 13.09 -34.62 -37.04
N LYS A 5 12.59 -33.38 -37.20
CA LYS A 5 13.39 -32.18 -36.94
C LYS A 5 13.71 -32.12 -35.45
N GLN A 6 14.97 -32.33 -35.10
CA GLN A 6 15.46 -32.09 -33.75
C GLN A 6 15.47 -30.59 -33.48
N VAL A 7 14.63 -30.14 -32.55
CA VAL A 7 14.59 -28.75 -32.12
C VAL A 7 15.89 -28.46 -31.35
N PRO A 8 16.69 -27.45 -31.73
CA PRO A 8 17.94 -27.18 -31.04
C PRO A 8 17.66 -26.73 -29.60
N ALA A 9 18.27 -27.42 -28.62
CA ALA A 9 18.14 -27.14 -27.19
C ALA A 9 18.43 -25.67 -26.82
N VAL A 10 19.28 -25.00 -27.61
CA VAL A 10 19.61 -23.57 -27.47
C VAL A 10 18.38 -22.67 -27.65
N GLY A 11 17.45 -23.02 -28.55
CA GLY A 11 16.21 -22.27 -28.77
C GLY A 11 15.20 -22.41 -27.63
N VAL A 12 15.22 -23.53 -26.89
CA VAL A 12 14.36 -23.77 -25.73
C VAL A 12 14.87 -22.99 -24.51
N SER A 13 16.19 -22.96 -24.28
CA SER A 13 16.82 -22.22 -23.18
C SER A 13 16.59 -20.70 -23.27
N LEU A 14 16.80 -20.12 -24.46
CA LEU A 14 16.54 -18.69 -24.74
C LEU A 14 15.07 -18.29 -24.59
N GLY A 15 14.13 -19.22 -24.85
CA GLY A 15 12.70 -19.00 -24.63
C GLY A 15 12.34 -18.98 -23.15
N ILE A 16 12.90 -19.90 -22.37
CA ILE A 16 12.65 -19.99 -20.91
C ILE A 16 13.24 -18.77 -20.18
N GLU A 17 14.45 -18.33 -20.51
CA GLU A 17 15.08 -17.14 -19.92
C GLU A 17 14.28 -15.85 -20.15
N ARG A 18 13.57 -15.74 -21.28
CA ARG A 18 12.72 -14.58 -21.58
C ARG A 18 11.35 -14.64 -20.92
N VAL A 19 10.83 -15.85 -20.64
CA VAL A 19 9.51 -16.06 -20.04
C VAL A 19 9.57 -16.01 -18.52
N LEU A 20 10.69 -16.42 -17.91
CA LEU A 20 10.85 -16.45 -16.45
C LEU A 20 10.60 -15.07 -15.78
N PRO A 21 11.18 -13.95 -16.24
CA PRO A 21 10.91 -12.63 -15.66
C PRO A 21 9.45 -12.19 -15.84
N ILE A 22 8.80 -12.60 -16.93
CA ILE A 22 7.38 -12.31 -17.20
C ILE A 22 6.50 -13.05 -16.18
N MET A 23 6.82 -14.32 -15.92
CA MET A 23 6.08 -15.13 -14.95
C MET A 23 6.25 -14.60 -13.52
N GLU A 24 7.46 -14.24 -13.12
CA GLU A 24 7.75 -13.63 -11.81
C GLU A 24 7.00 -12.30 -11.63
N GLN A 25 6.98 -11.45 -12.67
CA GLN A 25 6.25 -10.20 -12.65
C GLN A 25 4.74 -10.41 -12.53
N LEU A 26 4.17 -11.36 -13.29
CA LEU A 26 2.74 -11.70 -13.22
C LEU A 26 2.34 -12.27 -11.85
N GLU A 27 3.20 -13.08 -11.23
CA GLU A 27 2.98 -13.60 -9.88
C GLU A 27 3.01 -12.48 -8.83
N LYS A 28 3.97 -11.56 -8.95
CA LYS A 28 4.07 -10.36 -8.10
C LYS A 28 2.85 -9.46 -8.23
N GLU A 29 2.34 -9.25 -9.44
CA GLU A 29 1.12 -8.48 -9.70
C GLU A 29 -0.11 -9.16 -9.11
N LYS A 30 -0.27 -10.48 -9.29
CA LYS A 30 -1.36 -11.26 -8.68
C LYS A 30 -1.33 -11.20 -7.15
N ASN A 31 -0.14 -11.34 -6.55
CA ASN A 31 0.04 -11.22 -5.11
C ASN A 31 -0.43 -9.85 -4.60
N LYS A 32 -0.07 -8.77 -5.31
CA LYS A 32 -0.48 -7.40 -4.94
C LYS A 32 -1.98 -7.17 -5.06
N VAL A 33 -2.62 -7.67 -6.10
CA VAL A 33 -4.08 -7.61 -6.26
C VAL A 33 -4.79 -8.36 -5.14
N ASN A 34 -4.34 -9.58 -4.83
CA ASN A 34 -4.94 -10.39 -3.77
C ASN A 34 -4.79 -9.74 -2.40
N TYR A 35 -3.61 -9.19 -2.11
CA TYR A 35 -3.37 -8.47 -0.86
C TYR A 35 -4.31 -7.26 -0.69
N LEU A 36 -4.55 -6.47 -1.74
CA LEU A 36 -5.50 -5.36 -1.68
C LEU A 36 -6.94 -5.83 -1.45
N LYS A 37 -7.32 -6.99 -1.99
CA LYS A 37 -8.66 -7.58 -1.79
C LYS A 37 -8.91 -8.03 -0.34
N GLU A 38 -7.88 -8.34 0.44
CA GLU A 38 -8.03 -8.69 1.86
C GLU A 38 -8.70 -7.57 2.65
N PHE A 39 -8.52 -6.31 2.22
CA PHE A 39 -9.15 -5.13 2.83
C PHE A 39 -10.58 -4.88 2.36
N GLY A 40 -11.13 -5.71 1.49
CA GLY A 40 -12.52 -5.60 1.02
C GLY A 40 -12.75 -4.75 -0.22
N LEU A 41 -11.68 -4.52 -0.99
CA LEU A 41 -11.80 -3.98 -2.33
C LEU A 41 -12.30 -5.08 -3.27
N SER A 42 -13.26 -4.75 -4.12
CA SER A 42 -13.66 -5.56 -5.26
C SER A 42 -12.55 -5.59 -6.32
N THR A 43 -12.62 -6.52 -7.26
CA THR A 43 -11.67 -6.55 -8.40
C THR A 43 -11.68 -5.24 -9.19
N GLU A 44 -12.87 -4.65 -9.36
CA GLU A 44 -13.02 -3.37 -10.06
C GLU A 44 -12.38 -2.22 -9.28
N GLU A 45 -12.63 -2.14 -7.97
CA GLU A 45 -12.01 -1.12 -7.09
C GLU A 45 -10.48 -1.24 -7.09
N VAL A 46 -9.92 -2.46 -7.06
CA VAL A 46 -8.47 -2.66 -7.17
C VAL A 46 -7.95 -2.18 -8.54
N GLY A 47 -8.66 -2.48 -9.63
CA GLY A 47 -8.29 -2.02 -10.97
C GLY A 47 -8.28 -0.49 -11.06
N GLN A 48 -9.34 0.16 -10.59
CA GLN A 48 -9.44 1.63 -10.53
C GLN A 48 -8.34 2.23 -9.64
N LEU A 49 -8.07 1.63 -8.49
CA LEU A 49 -7.04 2.07 -7.55
C LEU A 49 -5.63 2.04 -8.17
N LEU A 50 -5.27 0.93 -8.82
CA LEU A 50 -3.96 0.77 -9.45
C LEU A 50 -3.81 1.67 -10.69
N ALA A 51 -4.89 1.90 -11.45
CA ALA A 51 -4.91 2.86 -12.55
C ALA A 51 -4.74 4.30 -12.05
N TYR A 52 -5.42 4.68 -10.96
CA TYR A 52 -5.32 5.99 -10.35
C TYR A 52 -3.96 6.23 -9.67
N LYS A 53 -3.38 5.20 -9.04
CA LYS A 53 -2.11 5.28 -8.32
C LYS A 53 -1.14 4.16 -8.73
N PRO A 54 -0.51 4.25 -9.93
CA PRO A 54 0.38 3.20 -10.43
C PRO A 54 1.63 3.00 -9.58
N GLN A 55 2.05 4.01 -8.81
CA GLN A 55 3.16 3.91 -7.85
C GLN A 55 2.97 2.80 -6.80
N LEU A 56 1.73 2.38 -6.55
CA LEU A 56 1.45 1.24 -5.67
C LEU A 56 2.10 -0.04 -6.19
N VAL A 57 2.18 -0.25 -7.51
CA VAL A 57 2.77 -1.45 -8.13
C VAL A 57 4.26 -1.58 -7.78
N GLY A 58 4.98 -0.46 -7.73
CA GLY A 58 6.41 -0.44 -7.38
C GLY A 58 6.70 -0.56 -5.88
N CYS A 59 5.72 -0.46 -5.00
CA CYS A 59 5.95 -0.55 -3.55
C CYS A 59 6.06 -2.01 -3.10
N SER A 60 7.06 -2.32 -2.27
CA SER A 60 7.23 -3.64 -1.65
C SER A 60 6.09 -3.95 -0.67
N ILE A 61 5.48 -5.12 -0.80
CA ILE A 61 4.46 -5.56 0.16
C ILE A 61 5.11 -5.85 1.52
N GLU A 62 6.21 -6.61 1.51
CA GLU A 62 6.91 -7.04 2.73
C GLU A 62 7.54 -5.88 3.49
N GLU A 63 8.21 -4.97 2.79
CA GLU A 63 9.00 -3.92 3.45
C GLU A 63 8.21 -2.64 3.71
N ARG A 64 7.11 -2.41 2.97
CA ARG A 64 6.34 -1.16 3.08
C ARG A 64 4.90 -1.38 3.53
N TRP A 65 4.17 -2.27 2.86
CA TRP A 65 2.73 -2.40 3.14
C TRP A 65 2.44 -3.15 4.43
N LYS A 66 3.08 -4.31 4.66
CA LYS A 66 2.86 -5.10 5.88
C LYS A 66 3.21 -4.34 7.16
N PRO A 67 4.35 -3.63 7.27
CA PRO A 67 4.66 -2.84 8.46
C PRO A 67 3.63 -1.73 8.70
N LEU A 68 3.24 -1.01 7.64
CA LEU A 68 2.20 0.01 7.72
C LEU A 68 0.86 -0.56 8.19
N VAL A 69 0.41 -1.65 7.56
CA VAL A 69 -0.86 -2.30 7.90
C VAL A 69 -0.87 -2.81 9.33
N LYS A 70 0.22 -3.44 9.78
CA LYS A 70 0.38 -3.88 11.17
C LYS A 70 0.29 -2.71 12.14
N TYR A 71 0.94 -1.59 11.82
CA TYR A 71 0.90 -0.39 12.65
C TYR A 71 -0.51 0.22 12.70
N LEU A 72 -1.19 0.35 11.56
CA LEU A 72 -2.55 0.87 11.51
C LEU A 72 -3.54 -0.02 12.27
N TYR A 73 -3.40 -1.35 12.20
CA TYR A 73 -4.19 -2.26 13.03
C TYR A 73 -3.89 -2.10 14.52
N TYR A 74 -2.62 -1.92 14.91
CA TYR A 74 -2.25 -1.61 16.29
C TYR A 74 -2.89 -0.30 16.80
N LEU A 75 -3.08 0.68 15.92
CA LEU A 75 -3.79 1.93 16.23
C LEU A 75 -5.32 1.79 16.24
N GLY A 76 -5.87 0.61 15.93
CA GLY A 76 -7.32 0.37 15.90
C GLY A 76 -7.99 0.67 14.55
N VAL A 77 -7.25 0.82 13.45
CA VAL A 77 -7.84 0.92 12.11
C VAL A 77 -8.33 -0.45 11.65
N HIS A 78 -9.64 -0.66 11.65
CA HIS A 78 -10.23 -1.91 11.16
C HIS A 78 -10.27 -2.00 9.62
N ARG A 79 -10.68 -3.16 9.11
CA ARG A 79 -10.73 -3.48 7.67
C ARG A 79 -11.41 -2.41 6.82
N ASP A 80 -12.57 -1.91 7.24
CA ASP A 80 -13.30 -0.87 6.49
C ASP A 80 -12.56 0.48 6.50
N GLY A 81 -11.87 0.78 7.61
CA GLY A 81 -10.97 1.92 7.68
C GLY A 81 -9.78 1.78 6.72
N MET A 82 -9.23 0.57 6.58
CA MET A 82 -8.17 0.30 5.62
C MET A 82 -8.64 0.47 4.17
N LYS A 83 -9.83 -0.05 3.84
CA LYS A 83 -10.47 0.18 2.54
C LYS A 83 -10.60 1.68 2.26
N ARG A 84 -11.12 2.44 3.24
CA ARG A 84 -11.31 3.88 3.12
C ARG A 84 -9.99 4.62 2.89
N ILE A 85 -8.93 4.27 3.62
CA ILE A 85 -7.59 4.84 3.43
C ILE A 85 -7.08 4.58 2.00
N LEU A 86 -7.21 3.35 1.51
CA LEU A 86 -6.78 2.98 0.16
C LEU A 86 -7.56 3.74 -0.92
N MET A 87 -8.87 3.88 -0.77
CA MET A 87 -9.71 4.55 -1.76
C MET A 87 -9.55 6.07 -1.75
N GLU A 88 -9.43 6.70 -0.57
CA GLU A 88 -9.30 8.17 -0.48
C GLU A 88 -7.86 8.65 -0.72
N LYS A 89 -6.87 7.98 -0.11
CA LYS A 89 -5.47 8.42 -0.08
C LYS A 89 -4.50 7.24 -0.20
N PRO A 90 -4.43 6.58 -1.37
CA PRO A 90 -3.53 5.44 -1.59
C PRO A 90 -2.05 5.77 -1.44
N VAL A 91 -1.68 7.06 -1.58
CA VAL A 91 -0.30 7.51 -1.37
C VAL A 91 0.24 7.17 0.02
N ILE A 92 -0.62 6.95 1.02
CA ILE A 92 -0.21 6.53 2.36
C ILE A 92 0.54 5.18 2.32
N PHE A 93 0.20 4.29 1.38
CA PHE A 93 0.90 3.03 1.15
C PHE A 93 2.23 3.17 0.39
N CYS A 94 2.59 4.40 0.00
CA CYS A 94 3.82 4.71 -0.73
C CYS A 94 4.82 5.51 0.12
N VAL A 95 4.43 6.03 1.29
CA VAL A 95 5.32 6.84 2.14
C VAL A 95 6.01 5.99 3.21
N ASP A 96 7.08 6.53 3.76
CA ASP A 96 7.84 5.89 4.84
C ASP A 96 7.09 5.98 6.17
N LEU A 97 6.86 4.83 6.81
CA LEU A 97 6.12 4.73 8.08
C LEU A 97 6.79 5.54 9.19
N GLU A 98 8.07 5.31 9.45
CA GLU A 98 8.79 5.88 10.59
C GLU A 98 9.08 7.37 10.43
N ARG A 99 9.39 7.80 9.21
CA ARG A 99 9.73 9.20 8.90
C ARG A 99 8.50 10.06 8.67
N THR A 100 7.38 9.48 8.23
CA THR A 100 6.22 10.27 7.78
C THR A 100 4.98 10.08 8.64
N ILE A 101 4.63 8.85 8.98
CA ILE A 101 3.35 8.53 9.62
C ILE A 101 3.50 8.55 11.15
N ALA A 102 4.49 7.83 11.69
CA ALA A 102 4.72 7.75 13.13
C ALA A 102 4.86 9.14 13.83
N PRO A 103 5.55 10.15 13.26
CA PRO A 103 5.63 11.46 13.88
C PRO A 103 4.28 12.18 13.99
N LYS A 104 3.35 11.92 13.06
CA LYS A 104 2.00 12.51 13.10
C LYS A 104 1.13 11.83 14.16
N VAL A 105 1.30 10.52 14.33
CA VAL A 105 0.63 9.77 15.39
C VAL A 105 1.13 10.20 16.76
N ARG A 106 2.45 10.33 16.94
CA ARG A 106 3.05 10.90 18.17
C ARG A 106 2.50 12.27 18.47
N PHE A 107 2.40 13.15 17.46
CA PHE A 107 1.80 14.46 17.65
C PHE A 107 0.34 14.40 18.15
N LEU A 108 -0.49 13.46 17.65
CA LEU A 108 -1.85 13.28 18.18
C LEU A 108 -1.83 12.88 19.66
N GLN A 109 -0.90 12.01 20.06
CA GLN A 109 -0.72 11.62 21.46
C GLN A 109 -0.26 12.81 22.32
N ASP A 110 0.69 13.61 21.82
CA ASP A 110 1.23 14.79 22.51
C ASP A 110 0.17 15.85 22.80
N ILE A 111 -0.85 15.97 21.94
CA ILE A 111 -1.99 16.89 22.15
C ILE A 111 -3.15 16.25 22.93
N GLY A 112 -2.96 15.04 23.47
CA GLY A 112 -3.91 14.38 24.36
C GLY A 112 -4.96 13.49 23.68
N VAL A 113 -4.79 13.14 22.39
CA VAL A 113 -5.67 12.13 21.76
C VAL A 113 -5.33 10.76 22.35
N ARG A 114 -6.35 10.09 22.90
CA ARG A 114 -6.19 8.76 23.51
C ARG A 114 -5.83 7.72 22.47
N GLN A 115 -5.04 6.73 22.86
CA GLN A 115 -4.51 5.70 21.96
C GLN A 115 -5.63 4.96 21.20
N GLU A 116 -6.74 4.66 21.89
CA GLU A 116 -7.92 4.00 21.33
C GLU A 116 -8.67 4.82 20.28
N ASP A 117 -8.53 6.15 20.29
CA ASP A 117 -9.23 7.05 19.37
C ASP A 117 -8.42 7.35 18.10
N ILE A 118 -7.10 7.12 18.11
CA ILE A 118 -6.20 7.46 17.00
C ILE A 118 -6.59 6.77 15.69
N GLY A 119 -6.89 5.47 15.74
CA GLY A 119 -7.31 4.72 14.55
C GLY A 119 -8.59 5.28 13.93
N SER A 120 -9.54 5.69 14.78
CA SER A 120 -10.79 6.32 14.34
C SER A 120 -10.52 7.67 13.66
N VAL A 121 -9.64 8.50 14.23
CA VAL A 121 -9.23 9.79 13.63
C VAL A 121 -8.62 9.57 12.24
N ILE A 122 -7.68 8.62 12.13
CA ILE A 122 -7.00 8.30 10.86
C ILE A 122 -7.99 7.75 9.83
N ALA A 123 -8.86 6.81 10.21
CA ALA A 123 -9.82 6.21 9.30
C ALA A 123 -10.91 7.19 8.85
N ARG A 124 -11.32 8.12 9.72
CA ARG A 124 -12.32 9.15 9.40
C ARG A 124 -11.76 10.25 8.51
N PHE A 125 -10.47 10.55 8.63
CA PHE A 125 -9.80 11.55 7.80
C PHE A 125 -8.38 11.12 7.37
N PRO A 126 -8.26 10.15 6.44
CA PRO A 126 -6.96 9.70 5.91
C PRO A 126 -6.04 10.81 5.39
N PRO A 127 -6.53 11.91 4.74
CA PRO A 127 -5.67 12.99 4.26
C PRO A 127 -4.76 13.61 5.33
N PHE A 128 -5.12 13.52 6.61
CA PHE A 128 -4.26 13.91 7.73
C PHE A 128 -2.83 13.37 7.59
N LEU A 129 -2.66 12.10 7.21
CA LEU A 129 -1.34 11.47 7.10
C LEU A 129 -0.49 12.01 5.95
N THR A 130 -1.10 12.73 5.01
CA THR A 130 -0.43 13.31 3.84
C THR A 130 -0.03 14.77 4.03
N TYR A 131 -0.59 15.45 5.03
CA TYR A 131 -0.28 16.86 5.29
C TYR A 131 1.07 17.04 6.00
N SER A 132 1.70 18.19 5.79
CA SER A 132 2.91 18.54 6.52
C SER A 132 2.58 18.74 7.99
N LEU A 133 3.27 18.01 8.87
CA LEU A 133 3.11 18.15 10.31
C LEU A 133 3.40 19.60 10.75
N TYR A 134 4.53 20.15 10.33
CA TYR A 134 4.98 21.48 10.76
C TYR A 134 4.33 22.64 10.01
N LYS A 135 4.05 22.49 8.71
CA LYS A 135 3.50 23.59 7.90
C LYS A 135 1.97 23.64 7.88
N LYS A 136 1.28 22.55 8.23
CA LYS A 136 -0.19 22.48 8.12
C LYS A 136 -0.86 22.02 9.41
N ILE A 137 -0.43 20.90 9.98
CA ILE A 137 -1.14 20.30 11.12
C ILE A 137 -0.94 21.13 12.39
N ARG A 138 0.31 21.37 12.80
CA ARG A 138 0.61 22.11 14.04
C ARG A 138 0.00 23.52 14.06
N PRO A 139 0.12 24.35 13.00
CA PRO A 139 -0.47 25.69 13.01
C PRO A 139 -1.99 25.67 13.17
N VAL A 140 -2.68 24.69 12.58
CA VAL A 140 -4.14 24.57 12.71
C VAL A 140 -4.52 24.18 14.14
N VAL A 141 -3.84 23.19 14.73
CA VAL A 141 -4.15 22.77 16.11
C VAL A 141 -3.85 23.89 17.10
N SER A 142 -2.73 24.60 16.97
CA SER A 142 -2.37 25.74 17.82
C SER A 142 -3.33 26.93 17.71
N PHE A 143 -4.18 26.99 16.70
CA PHE A 143 -5.23 28.02 16.61
C PHE A 143 -6.44 27.69 17.50
N PHE A 144 -6.68 26.40 17.76
CA PHE A 144 -7.84 25.91 18.52
C PHE A 144 -7.54 25.55 19.98
N CYS A 145 -6.26 25.51 20.38
CA CYS A 145 -5.80 25.27 21.75
C CYS A 145 -5.23 26.56 22.34
#